data_AF-A0A7S1BS67-F1
#
_entry.id   AF-A0A7S1BS67-F1
#
_cell.length_a   1.000
_cell.length_b   1.000
_cell.length_c   1.000
_cell.angle_alpha   90.00
_cell.angle_beta   90.00
_cell.angle_gamma   90.00
#
_symmetry.space_group_name_H-M   'P 1'
#
loop_
_entity.id
_entity.type
_entity.pdbx_description
1 polymer ?
#
loop_
_entity_poly.entity_id
_entity_poly.type
_entity_poly.pdbx_seq_one_letter_code
_entity_poly.pdbx_strand_id
1 'polypeptide(L)'
;GGPTEAEAGGEAPPPPLRSEGASEATSGNEGIASKATPCTRVCRYNAGFFGGNVCIGCFRETFEISQWAGMTARERHYALMDAAERCPEDRDVVFGGTATREELLSQAQF
;
A
#
# COMPACT_ATOMS: atom_id res chain seq x y z
N GLY A 1 54.16 28.87 7.88
CA GLY A 1 53.54 27.58 8.21
C GLY A 1 52.37 27.38 7.28
N GLY A 2 52.46 26.37 6.43
CA GLY A 2 51.45 25.94 5.46
C GLY A 2 52.14 24.99 4.46
N PRO A 3 51.41 24.07 3.78
CA PRO A 3 50.00 23.69 3.88
C PRO A 3 49.80 22.24 4.38
N THR A 4 48.61 21.94 4.94
CA THR A 4 48.14 20.59 5.26
C THR A 4 47.41 19.95 4.07
N GLU A 5 48.05 18.93 3.53
CA GLU A 5 47.59 17.59 3.10
C GLU A 5 46.08 17.26 3.00
N ALA A 6 45.79 16.49 1.93
CA ALA A 6 44.90 15.32 1.86
C ALA A 6 43.37 15.55 1.79
N GLU A 7 42.76 15.36 0.62
CA GLU A 7 42.15 14.11 0.12
C GLU A 7 40.70 13.94 0.59
N ALA A 8 39.75 13.95 -0.36
CA ALA A 8 38.53 13.15 -0.33
C ALA A 8 37.79 13.30 -1.67
N GLY A 9 38.02 12.33 -2.56
CA GLY A 9 37.13 12.08 -3.68
C GLY A 9 35.76 11.68 -3.18
N GLY A 10 34.72 12.41 -3.60
CA GLY A 10 33.33 12.04 -3.46
C GLY A 10 32.79 11.71 -4.84
N GLU A 11 32.84 10.43 -5.22
CA GLU A 11 32.23 9.91 -6.44
C GLU A 11 30.71 10.01 -6.30
N ALA A 12 30.05 10.66 -7.27
CA ALA A 12 28.60 10.81 -7.28
C ALA A 12 27.93 9.44 -7.53
N PRO A 13 26.76 9.14 -6.93
CA PRO A 13 26.04 7.91 -7.23
C PRO A 13 25.56 7.90 -8.69
N PRO A 14 25.57 6.76 -9.39
CA PRO A 14 25.08 6.67 -10.76
C PRO A 14 23.56 6.89 -10.83
N PRO A 15 23.04 7.49 -11.92
CA PRO A 15 21.60 7.63 -12.16
C PRO A 15 20.94 6.26 -12.41
N PRO A 16 19.61 6.14 -12.22
CA PRO A 16 18.91 4.87 -12.30
C PRO A 16 18.90 4.29 -13.72
N LEU A 17 19.06 2.96 -13.80
CA LEU A 17 18.94 2.18 -15.04
C LEU A 17 17.51 2.28 -15.59
N ARG A 18 17.33 3.08 -16.65
CA ARG A 18 16.16 3.04 -17.53
C ARG A 18 16.20 1.74 -18.33
N SER A 19 15.28 0.82 -18.05
CA SER A 19 14.98 -0.30 -18.93
C SER A 19 13.72 0.01 -19.71
N GLU A 20 13.90 0.52 -20.93
CA GLU A 20 12.84 0.58 -21.94
C GLU A 20 12.75 -0.78 -22.63
N GLY A 21 11.73 -1.55 -22.27
CA GLY A 21 11.31 -2.74 -23.01
C GLY A 21 9.90 -2.50 -23.56
N ALA A 22 9.80 -2.29 -24.87
CA ALA A 22 8.54 -2.24 -25.61
C ALA A 22 8.16 -3.65 -26.11
N SER A 23 6.86 -3.82 -26.40
CA SER A 23 6.19 -4.98 -27.04
C SER A 23 5.75 -6.03 -26.01
N GLU A 24 4.49 -6.47 -25.92
CA GLU A 24 3.47 -6.68 -26.94
C GLU A 24 2.08 -6.66 -26.28
N ALA A 25 1.08 -6.14 -27.00
CA ALA A 25 -0.32 -6.24 -26.62
C ALA A 25 -0.85 -7.64 -26.96
N THR A 26 -1.03 -8.49 -25.94
CA THR A 26 -1.83 -9.70 -26.07
C THR A 26 -3.19 -9.46 -25.40
N SER A 27 -4.20 -9.34 -26.25
CA SER A 27 -5.61 -9.30 -25.92
C SER A 27 -6.03 -10.63 -25.28
N GLY A 28 -5.94 -10.72 -23.95
CA GLY A 28 -6.63 -11.71 -23.12
C GLY A 28 -7.78 -11.03 -22.39
N ASN A 29 -9.01 -11.25 -22.88
CA ASN A 29 -10.23 -10.83 -22.19
C ASN A 29 -10.58 -11.89 -21.12
N GLU A 30 -9.81 -11.93 -20.05
CA GLU A 30 -10.11 -12.72 -18.86
C GLU A 30 -9.86 -11.85 -17.61
N GLY A 31 -10.94 -11.48 -16.92
CA GLY A 31 -10.87 -11.06 -15.51
C GLY A 31 -10.48 -9.61 -15.21
N ILE A 32 -11.27 -8.62 -15.65
CA ILE A 32 -11.28 -7.28 -15.01
C ILE A 32 -12.08 -7.35 -13.69
N ALA A 33 -11.74 -8.29 -12.80
CA ALA A 33 -12.39 -8.45 -11.49
C ALA A 33 -11.45 -8.11 -10.32
N SER A 34 -10.23 -7.61 -10.60
CA SER A 34 -9.21 -7.35 -9.57
C SER A 34 -8.67 -5.90 -9.56
N LYS A 35 -9.34 -4.96 -10.26
CA LYS A 35 -8.90 -3.54 -10.36
C LYS A 35 -9.83 -2.53 -9.69
N ALA A 36 -10.65 -2.94 -8.73
CA ALA A 36 -11.28 -1.98 -7.83
C ALA A 36 -10.34 -1.76 -6.63
N THR A 37 -10.14 -0.51 -6.26
CA THR A 37 -9.33 -0.12 -5.09
C THR A 37 -9.73 -0.95 -3.86
N PRO A 38 -8.80 -1.32 -2.97
CA PRO A 38 -9.11 -2.18 -1.82
C PRO A 38 -10.09 -1.54 -0.85
N CYS A 39 -10.19 -0.22 -0.90
CA CYS A 39 -11.27 0.52 -0.27
C CYS A 39 -12.40 0.65 -1.28
N THR A 40 -13.54 0.01 -1.01
CA THR A 40 -14.77 0.13 -1.82
C THR A 40 -15.52 1.45 -1.58
N ARG A 41 -14.96 2.33 -0.74
CA ARG A 41 -15.50 3.64 -0.37
C ARG A 41 -14.42 4.72 -0.47
N VAL A 42 -14.82 5.98 -0.28
CA VAL A 42 -13.87 7.10 -0.19
C VAL A 42 -13.05 6.94 1.10
N CYS A 43 -11.72 6.85 0.95
CA CYS A 43 -10.80 6.73 2.10
C CYS A 43 -10.91 7.95 3.01
N ARG A 44 -10.91 7.72 4.32
CA ARG A 44 -10.93 8.74 5.36
C ARG A 44 -9.75 8.53 6.28
N TYR A 45 -9.07 9.60 6.65
CA TYR A 45 -7.87 9.56 7.47
C TYR A 45 -8.03 10.47 8.68
N ASN A 46 -7.45 10.06 9.81
CA ASN A 46 -7.43 10.84 11.04
C ASN A 46 -5.98 10.82 11.57
N ALA A 47 -5.40 11.98 11.85
CA ALA A 47 -4.03 12.09 12.36
C ALA A 47 -3.82 11.33 13.70
N GLY A 48 -4.87 11.20 14.51
CA GLY A 48 -4.87 10.44 15.76
C GLY A 48 -4.91 8.91 15.57
N PHE A 49 -5.08 8.42 14.34
CA PHE A 49 -5.13 6.98 14.03
C PHE A 49 -3.92 6.61 13.15
N PHE A 50 -2.98 5.84 13.71
CA PHE A 50 -1.74 5.42 13.03
C PHE A 50 -1.01 6.57 12.30
N GLY A 51 -0.96 7.74 12.93
CA GLY A 51 -0.29 8.93 12.39
C GLY A 51 -0.93 9.48 11.11
N GLY A 52 -2.19 9.12 10.80
CA GLY A 52 -2.88 9.53 9.58
C GLY A 52 -2.53 8.70 8.34
N ASN A 53 -1.74 7.63 8.48
CA ASN A 53 -1.33 6.79 7.35
C ASN A 53 -2.31 5.66 7.06
N VAL A 54 -3.23 5.37 7.99
CA VAL A 54 -4.22 4.30 7.86
C VAL A 54 -5.61 4.90 7.67
N CYS A 55 -6.35 4.34 6.71
CA CYS A 55 -7.73 4.70 6.50
C CYS A 55 -8.60 4.18 7.66
N ILE A 56 -9.32 5.06 8.35
CA ILE A 56 -10.22 4.68 9.45
C ILE A 56 -11.48 3.92 8.97
N GLY A 57 -11.67 3.82 7.65
CA GLY A 57 -12.79 3.09 7.04
C GLY A 57 -12.45 1.65 6.65
N CYS A 58 -11.29 1.41 6.05
CA CYS A 58 -10.89 0.09 5.54
C CYS A 58 -9.63 -0.48 6.20
N PHE A 59 -9.06 0.25 7.17
CA PHE A 59 -7.92 -0.14 8.00
C PHE A 59 -6.63 -0.48 7.26
N ARG A 60 -6.56 -0.09 5.98
CA ARG A 60 -5.38 -0.21 5.14
C ARG A 60 -4.58 1.08 5.10
N GLU A 61 -3.28 0.92 4.95
CA GLU A 61 -2.33 2.00 4.77
C GLU A 61 -2.47 2.66 3.40
N THR A 62 -2.16 3.95 3.33
CA THR A 62 -2.14 4.69 2.06
C THR A 62 -1.21 4.03 1.03
N PHE A 63 -0.08 3.49 1.47
CA PHE A 63 0.84 2.74 0.61
C PHE A 63 0.16 1.50 0.01
N GLU A 64 -0.43 0.64 0.86
CA GLU A 64 -1.16 -0.56 0.43
C GLU A 64 -2.28 -0.21 -0.56
N ILE A 65 -3.04 0.84 -0.27
CA ILE A 65 -4.14 1.31 -1.12
C ILE A 65 -3.62 1.72 -2.50
N SER A 66 -2.50 2.45 -2.56
CA SER A 66 -1.90 2.92 -3.81
C SER A 66 -1.29 1.78 -4.64
N GLN A 67 -0.74 0.76 -3.99
CA GLN A 67 -0.01 -0.34 -4.64
C GLN A 67 -0.88 -1.56 -4.90
N TRP A 68 -2.14 -1.57 -4.45
CA TRP A 68 -3.03 -2.73 -4.47
C TRP A 68 -3.13 -3.44 -5.82
N ALA A 69 -3.22 -2.67 -6.90
CA ALA A 69 -3.31 -3.20 -8.25
C ALA A 69 -2.04 -3.95 -8.69
N GLY A 70 -0.87 -3.56 -8.15
CA GLY A 70 0.43 -4.19 -8.40
C GLY A 70 0.79 -5.32 -7.42
N MET A 71 0.10 -5.42 -6.29
CA MET A 71 0.33 -6.49 -5.31
C MET A 71 -0.07 -7.87 -5.84
N THR A 72 0.72 -8.87 -5.50
CA THR A 72 0.40 -10.29 -5.64
C THR A 72 -0.71 -10.70 -4.67
N ALA A 73 -1.34 -11.85 -4.91
CA ALA A 73 -2.35 -12.41 -4.01
C ALA A 73 -1.81 -12.59 -2.57
N ARG A 74 -0.54 -13.00 -2.44
CA ARG A 74 0.13 -13.17 -1.14
C ARG A 74 0.31 -11.82 -0.42
N GLU A 75 0.75 -10.79 -1.11
CA GLU A 75 0.89 -9.45 -0.52
C GLU A 75 -0.46 -8.86 -0.11
N ARG A 76 -1.50 -9.06 -0.93
CA ARG A 76 -2.88 -8.67 -0.59
C ARG A 76 -3.38 -9.40 0.64
N HIS A 77 -3.10 -10.70 0.75
CA HIS A 77 -3.44 -11.50 1.92
C HIS A 77 -2.81 -10.93 3.20
N TYR A 78 -1.51 -10.63 3.18
CA TYR A 78 -0.84 -10.04 4.35
C TYR A 78 -1.38 -8.65 4.69
N ALA A 79 -1.56 -7.77 3.70
CA ALA A 79 -2.16 -6.44 3.92
C ALA A 79 -3.57 -6.52 4.53
N LEU A 80 -4.35 -7.56 4.19
CA LEU A 80 -5.67 -7.82 4.77
C LEU A 80 -5.61 -8.34 6.20
N MET A 81 -4.66 -9.22 6.52
CA MET A 81 -4.41 -9.67 7.89
C MET A 81 -4.01 -8.48 8.77
N ASP A 82 -3.05 -7.67 8.31
CA ASP A 82 -2.58 -6.49 9.04
C ASP A 82 -3.73 -5.48 9.25
N ALA A 83 -4.57 -5.26 8.23
CA ALA A 83 -5.75 -4.42 8.35
C ALA A 83 -6.75 -4.96 9.39
N ALA A 84 -6.92 -6.29 9.47
CA ALA A 84 -7.81 -6.93 10.43
C ALA A 84 -7.29 -6.81 11.88
N GLU A 85 -5.96 -6.76 12.08
CA GLU A 85 -5.35 -6.51 13.39
C GLU A 85 -5.49 -5.05 13.85
N ARG A 86 -5.48 -4.10 12.91
CA ARG A 86 -5.70 -2.66 13.17
C ARG A 86 -7.17 -2.31 13.39
N CYS A 87 -8.09 -3.19 12.99
CA CYS A 87 -9.52 -2.96 13.13
C CYS A 87 -9.88 -2.91 14.63
N PRO A 88 -10.40 -1.79 15.15
CA PRO A 88 -10.81 -1.71 16.54
C PRO A 88 -11.99 -2.65 16.80
N GLU A 89 -11.97 -3.34 17.94
CA GLU A 89 -13.12 -4.13 18.40
C GLU A 89 -14.28 -3.23 18.87
N ASP A 90 -13.94 -2.01 19.29
CA ASP A 90 -14.90 -1.03 19.78
C ASP A 90 -15.64 -0.33 18.64
N ARG A 91 -16.97 -0.48 18.65
CA ARG A 91 -17.88 0.05 17.62
C ARG A 91 -18.12 1.55 17.76
N ASP A 92 -17.70 2.19 18.86
CA ASP A 92 -17.85 3.64 19.02
C ASP A 92 -16.91 4.45 18.10
N VAL A 93 -15.88 3.79 17.54
CA VAL A 93 -14.99 4.37 16.51
C VAL A 93 -15.50 4.09 15.08
N VAL A 94 -16.55 3.26 14.96
CA VAL A 94 -17.08 2.73 13.70
C VAL A 94 -18.23 3.61 13.22
N PHE A 95 -17.93 4.49 12.26
CA PHE A 95 -18.96 5.21 11.52
C PHE A 95 -19.63 4.27 10.49
N GLY A 96 -20.84 4.61 10.04
CA GLY A 96 -21.63 3.77 9.13
C GLY A 96 -20.84 3.19 7.95
N GLY A 97 -20.57 1.88 8.03
CA GLY A 97 -19.86 1.05 7.06
C GLY A 97 -18.36 1.29 6.91
N THR A 98 -17.66 1.44 8.03
CA THR A 98 -16.30 0.89 8.12
C THR A 98 -16.34 -0.62 7.88
N ALA A 99 -15.23 -1.17 7.39
CA ALA A 99 -15.06 -2.61 7.29
C ALA A 99 -15.08 -3.23 8.70
N THR A 100 -15.62 -4.43 8.84
CA THR A 100 -15.44 -5.22 10.08
C THR A 100 -14.20 -6.10 9.96
N ARG A 101 -13.71 -6.58 11.11
CA ARG A 101 -12.62 -7.55 11.16
C ARG A 101 -12.96 -8.79 10.34
N GLU A 102 -14.18 -9.31 10.47
CA GLU A 102 -14.66 -10.48 9.73
C GLU A 102 -14.68 -10.22 8.22
N GLU A 103 -15.10 -9.03 7.77
CA GLU A 103 -15.10 -8.67 6.35
C GLU A 103 -13.68 -8.63 5.78
N LEU A 104 -12.71 -8.15 6.54
CA LEU A 104 -11.30 -8.13 6.13
C LEU A 104 -10.71 -9.55 6.08
N LEU A 105 -10.98 -10.39 7.08
CA LEU A 105 -10.55 -11.78 7.10
C LEU A 105 -11.16 -12.59 5.95
N SER A 106 -12.42 -12.33 5.61
CA SER A 106 -13.11 -12.97 4.48
C SER A 106 -12.46 -12.59 3.16
N GLN A 107 -12.09 -11.32 2.97
CA GLN A 107 -11.37 -10.87 1.78
C GLN A 107 -10.01 -11.54 1.61
N ALA A 108 -9.36 -11.93 2.71
CA ALA A 108 -8.01 -12.51 2.67
C ALA A 108 -7.97 -13.97 2.16
N GLN A 109 -9.14 -14.60 1.97
CA GLN A 109 -9.25 -16.00 1.55
C GLN A 109 -9.27 -16.15 0.02
N PHE A 110 -9.31 -15.05 -0.74
CA PHE A 110 -9.44 -14.99 -2.19
C PHE A 110 -8.28 -14.21 -2.82
#